data_AF-A0A510L9P7-F1
#
_entry.id   AF-A0A510L9P7-F1
#
_cell.length_a   1.000
_cell.length_b   1.000
_cell.length_c   1.000
_cell.angle_alpha   90.00
_cell.angle_beta   90.00
_cell.angle_gamma   90.00
#
_symmetry.space_group_name_H-M   'P 1'
#
loop_
_entity.id
_entity.type
_entity.pdbx_description
1 polymer ?
#
loop_
_entity_poly.entity_id
_entity_poly.type
_entity_poly.pdbx_seq_one_letter_code
_entity_poly.pdbx_strand_id
1 'polypeptide(L)'
;MLTFKIVDSIYRLMYQNEPITNVIPVHLCNFAAIFAGLYLIFRTKFLYNVVYYLTFGPVLALILPGIIYYHDNYYVYIFMIMHALIVFTAFFGYEYLDERPTKKGFIQSIIALLLIFLYAFIYNFIFKEINAMFLKSHIIPQVKFINPIWLYDIVLISTMIFLEFLLYLPVMKRKV
;
A
#
# COMPACT_ATOMS: atom_id res chain seq x y z
N MET A 1 14.09 6.38 0.27
CA MET A 1 12.85 5.62 -0.02
C MET A 1 13.05 4.58 -1.13
N LEU A 2 13.25 4.98 -2.39
CA LEU A 2 13.37 4.03 -3.52
C LEU A 2 14.56 3.07 -3.37
N THR A 3 15.73 3.59 -2.97
CA THR A 3 16.91 2.75 -2.66
C THR A 3 16.60 1.72 -1.58
N PHE A 4 15.90 2.13 -0.53
CA PHE A 4 15.49 1.22 0.55
C PHE A 4 14.53 0.13 0.04
N LYS A 5 13.65 0.46 -0.91
CA LYS A 5 12.75 -0.52 -1.53
C LYS A 5 13.50 -1.53 -2.40
N ILE A 6 14.54 -1.10 -3.11
CA ILE A 6 15.42 -2.01 -3.86
C ILE A 6 16.14 -2.94 -2.89
N VAL A 7 16.69 -2.41 -1.80
CA VAL A 7 17.36 -3.20 -0.75
C VAL A 7 16.40 -4.22 -0.12
N ASP A 8 15.18 -3.81 0.25
CA ASP A 8 14.13 -4.72 0.75
C ASP A 8 13.85 -5.86 -0.25
N SER A 9 13.67 -5.53 -1.54
CA SER A 9 13.42 -6.54 -2.57
C SER A 9 14.59 -7.52 -2.74
N ILE A 10 15.84 -7.04 -2.72
CA ILE A 10 17.03 -7.92 -2.77
C ILE A 10 17.10 -8.79 -1.51
N TYR A 11 16.83 -8.21 -0.33
CA TYR A 11 16.85 -8.95 0.94
C TYR A 11 15.84 -10.09 0.95
N ARG A 12 14.62 -9.85 0.45
CA ARG A 12 13.57 -10.88 0.36
C ARG A 12 13.97 -12.03 -0.57
N LEU A 13 14.60 -11.72 -1.71
CA LEU A 13 15.11 -12.73 -2.63
C LEU A 13 16.21 -13.59 -2.02
N MET A 14 17.20 -12.95 -1.39
CA MET A 14 18.42 -13.63 -0.94
C MET A 14 18.26 -14.33 0.41
N TYR A 15 17.48 -13.75 1.33
CA TYR A 15 17.43 -14.18 2.74
C TYR A 15 16.06 -14.67 3.19
N GLN A 16 14.96 -14.27 2.52
CA GLN A 16 13.62 -14.77 2.85
C GLN A 16 13.16 -15.91 1.93
N ASN A 17 13.98 -16.31 0.95
CA ASN A 17 13.65 -17.31 -0.06
C ASN A 17 12.32 -17.02 -0.78
N GLU A 18 11.95 -15.74 -0.89
CA GLU A 18 10.72 -15.37 -1.58
C GLU A 18 10.92 -15.46 -3.10
N PRO A 19 9.93 -16.01 -3.84
CA PRO A 19 10.02 -16.07 -5.29
C PRO A 19 10.01 -14.65 -5.87
N ILE A 20 10.76 -14.44 -6.95
CA ILE A 20 10.88 -13.12 -7.60
C ILE A 20 9.54 -12.50 -7.96
N THR A 21 8.58 -13.35 -8.28
CA THR A 21 7.23 -13.00 -8.65
C THR A 21 6.44 -12.39 -7.47
N ASN A 22 6.79 -12.69 -6.21
CA ASN A 22 6.21 -12.04 -5.01
C ASN A 22 7.03 -10.83 -4.50
N VAL A 23 8.26 -10.68 -4.99
CA VAL A 23 9.17 -9.58 -4.63
C VAL A 23 8.91 -8.32 -5.48
N ILE A 24 8.40 -8.51 -6.69
CA ILE A 24 7.90 -7.45 -7.58
C ILE A 24 6.78 -6.66 -6.88
N PRO A 25 6.53 -5.37 -7.24
CA PRO A 25 5.45 -4.59 -6.66
C PRO A 25 4.06 -5.16 -7.00
N VAL A 26 3.57 -6.09 -6.16
CA VAL A 26 2.27 -6.77 -6.34
C VAL A 26 1.29 -6.50 -5.19
N HIS A 27 1.76 -5.78 -4.16
CA HIS A 27 1.01 -5.45 -2.94
C HIS A 27 0.95 -3.94 -2.75
N LEU A 28 -0.11 -3.46 -2.08
CA LEU A 28 -0.41 -2.04 -1.93
C LEU A 28 0.77 -1.23 -1.39
N CYS A 29 1.41 -1.71 -0.32
CA CYS A 29 2.50 -1.01 0.33
C CYS A 29 3.75 -0.88 -0.56
N ASN A 30 3.95 -1.80 -1.53
CA ASN A 30 5.02 -1.67 -2.50
C ASN A 30 4.77 -0.47 -3.44
N PHE A 31 3.53 -0.30 -3.90
CA PHE A 31 3.14 0.86 -4.71
C PHE A 31 3.20 2.15 -3.90
N ALA A 32 2.70 2.15 -2.66
CA ALA A 32 2.76 3.31 -1.79
C ALA A 32 4.21 3.73 -1.49
N ALA A 33 5.14 2.80 -1.30
CA ALA A 33 6.57 3.08 -1.16
C ALA A 33 7.18 3.71 -2.44
N ILE A 34 6.79 3.22 -3.62
CA ILE A 34 7.22 3.79 -4.90
C ILE A 34 6.68 5.21 -5.06
N PHE A 35 5.38 5.43 -4.84
CA PHE A 35 4.79 6.77 -4.92
C PHE A 35 5.40 7.73 -3.90
N ALA A 36 5.67 7.27 -2.67
CA ALA A 36 6.35 8.06 -1.65
C ALA A 36 7.76 8.46 -2.09
N GLY A 37 8.51 7.52 -2.65
CA GLY A 37 9.84 7.80 -3.18
C GLY A 37 9.84 8.76 -4.37
N LEU A 38 8.92 8.58 -5.31
CA LEU A 38 8.74 9.50 -6.44
C LEU A 38 8.28 10.88 -5.96
N TYR A 39 7.40 10.96 -4.97
CA TYR A 39 6.96 12.22 -4.38
C TYR A 39 8.13 12.99 -3.78
N LEU A 40 9.01 12.35 -3.01
CA LEU A 40 10.15 13.05 -2.41
C LEU A 40 11.14 13.61 -3.45
N ILE A 41 11.18 13.02 -4.66
CA ILE A 41 12.02 13.47 -5.77
C ILE A 41 11.33 14.60 -6.55
N PHE A 42 10.12 14.34 -7.07
CA PHE A 42 9.44 15.23 -8.02
C PHE A 42 8.53 16.26 -7.35
N ARG A 43 8.15 16.04 -6.09
CA ARG A 43 7.32 16.92 -5.26
C ARG A 43 6.03 17.36 -5.95
N THR A 44 5.39 16.46 -6.68
CA THR A 44 4.13 16.78 -7.37
C THR A 44 2.94 16.59 -6.43
N LYS A 45 1.96 17.49 -6.55
CA LYS A 45 0.73 17.44 -5.79
C LYS A 45 -0.05 16.14 -6.00
N PHE A 46 -0.02 15.58 -7.22
CA PHE A 46 -0.62 14.28 -7.50
C PHE A 46 -0.01 13.17 -6.64
N LEU A 47 1.33 13.03 -6.67
CA LEU A 47 2.02 12.00 -5.91
C LEU A 47 1.81 12.16 -4.40
N TYR A 48 1.84 13.40 -3.89
CA TYR A 48 1.54 13.67 -2.49
C TYR A 48 0.15 13.16 -2.09
N ASN A 49 -0.89 13.51 -2.86
CA ASN A 49 -2.25 13.12 -2.53
C ASN A 49 -2.42 11.60 -2.57
N VAL A 50 -1.85 10.92 -3.58
CA VAL A 50 -1.86 9.45 -3.64
C VAL A 50 -1.18 8.84 -2.43
N VAL A 51 0.00 9.33 -2.03
CA VAL A 51 0.71 8.84 -0.84
C VAL A 51 -0.11 9.08 0.43
N TYR A 52 -0.64 10.28 0.61
CA TYR A 52 -1.44 10.66 1.76
C TYR A 52 -2.66 9.74 1.93
N TYR A 53 -3.46 9.57 0.88
CA TYR A 53 -4.69 8.77 0.98
C TYR A 53 -4.40 7.26 1.05
N LEU A 54 -3.31 6.76 0.44
CA LEU A 54 -2.89 5.36 0.60
C LEU A 54 -2.21 5.05 1.94
N THR A 55 -1.98 6.05 2.80
CA THR A 55 -1.29 5.89 4.09
C THR A 55 -2.05 4.97 5.06
N PHE A 56 -3.35 4.73 4.87
CA PHE A 56 -4.10 3.77 5.68
C PHE A 56 -3.45 2.37 5.65
N GLY A 57 -2.92 1.94 4.51
CA GLY A 57 -2.32 0.62 4.34
C GLY A 57 -1.06 0.46 5.22
N PRO A 58 -0.05 1.33 5.07
CA PRO A 58 1.12 1.33 5.95
C PRO A 58 0.83 1.51 7.43
N VAL A 59 -0.15 2.36 7.79
CA VAL A 59 -0.57 2.50 9.19
C VAL A 59 -1.13 1.18 9.73
N LEU A 60 -2.01 0.51 8.99
CA LEU A 60 -2.53 -0.80 9.38
C LEU A 60 -1.43 -1.87 9.44
N ALA A 61 -0.47 -1.85 8.52
CA ALA A 61 0.65 -2.80 8.51
C ALA A 61 1.60 -2.63 9.71
N LEU A 62 1.75 -1.40 10.24
CA LEU A 62 2.52 -1.13 11.46
C LEU A 62 1.80 -1.60 12.73
N ILE A 63 0.46 -1.50 12.77
CA ILE A 63 -0.34 -1.91 13.95
C ILE A 63 -0.57 -3.43 13.92
N LEU A 64 -0.83 -3.99 12.74
CA LEU A 64 -1.18 -5.38 12.49
C LEU A 64 -0.24 -5.95 11.41
N PRO A 65 1.01 -6.27 11.77
CA PRO A 65 1.94 -6.87 10.82
C PRO A 65 1.39 -8.23 10.37
N GLY A 66 1.04 -8.33 9.09
CA GLY A 66 0.44 -9.54 8.51
C GLY A 66 1.42 -10.69 8.26
N ILE A 67 2.70 -10.52 8.61
CA ILE A 67 3.73 -11.53 8.39
C ILE A 67 3.89 -12.34 9.67
N ILE A 68 3.53 -13.62 9.58
CA ILE A 68 3.50 -14.56 10.71
C ILE A 68 4.75 -15.45 10.74
N TYR A 69 5.50 -15.51 9.63
CA TYR A 69 6.69 -16.34 9.49
C TYR A 69 7.79 -15.58 8.74
N TYR A 70 8.98 -15.56 9.33
CA TYR A 70 10.18 -14.99 8.76
C TYR A 70 11.24 -16.09 8.66
N HIS A 71 11.95 -16.16 7.54
CA HIS A 71 13.13 -17.04 7.43
C HIS A 71 14.32 -16.43 8.20
N ASP A 72 14.42 -15.10 8.15
CA ASP A 72 15.38 -14.30 8.91
C ASP A 72 14.64 -13.28 9.78
N ASN A 73 14.89 -13.33 11.10
CA ASN A 73 14.21 -12.53 12.11
C ASN A 73 14.47 -11.02 11.99
N TYR A 74 15.50 -10.57 11.27
CA TYR A 74 15.78 -9.15 11.09
C TYR A 74 14.86 -8.49 10.05
N TYR A 75 14.19 -9.29 9.22
CA TYR A 75 13.30 -8.76 8.18
C TYR A 75 12.10 -8.00 8.75
N VAL A 76 11.64 -8.33 9.97
CA VAL A 76 10.58 -7.57 10.64
C VAL A 76 10.95 -6.10 10.77
N TYR A 77 12.21 -5.76 11.08
CA TYR A 77 12.64 -4.37 11.22
C TYR A 77 12.68 -3.66 9.87
N ILE A 78 13.16 -4.33 8.82
CA ILE A 78 13.16 -3.78 7.46
C ILE A 78 11.72 -3.49 7.01
N PHE A 79 10.81 -4.44 7.25
CA PHE A 79 9.38 -4.28 6.99
C PHE A 79 8.82 -3.08 7.76
N MET A 80 9.04 -3.00 9.07
CA MET A 80 8.50 -1.92 9.90
C MET A 80 9.06 -0.55 9.51
N ILE A 81 10.37 -0.44 9.26
CA ILE A 81 11.01 0.79 8.79
C ILE A 81 10.43 1.22 7.44
N MET A 82 10.22 0.29 6.50
CA MET A 82 9.64 0.62 5.20
C MET A 82 8.28 1.28 5.35
N HIS A 83 7.38 0.67 6.12
CA HIS A 83 6.03 1.18 6.32
C HIS A 83 6.04 2.51 7.09
N ALA A 84 6.88 2.63 8.11
CA ALA A 84 7.07 3.89 8.84
C ALA A 84 7.56 5.02 7.92
N LEU A 85 8.46 4.75 6.98
CA LEU A 85 8.93 5.76 6.02
C LEU A 85 7.83 6.22 5.05
N ILE A 86 6.86 5.36 4.70
CA ILE A 86 5.70 5.78 3.87
C ILE A 86 4.84 6.78 4.67
N VAL A 87 4.50 6.42 5.91
CA VAL A 87 3.72 7.30 6.81
C VAL A 87 4.46 8.62 7.06
N PHE A 88 5.77 8.54 7.32
CA PHE A 88 6.62 9.70 7.48
C PHE A 88 6.61 10.59 6.24
N THR A 89 6.59 10.02 5.03
CA THR A 89 6.55 10.81 3.80
C THR A 89 5.27 11.65 3.69
N ALA A 90 4.12 11.07 4.06
CA ALA A 90 2.85 11.82 4.12
C ALA A 90 2.89 12.94 5.15
N PHE A 91 3.39 12.65 6.37
CA PHE A 91 3.56 13.64 7.43
C PHE A 91 4.54 14.76 7.03
N PHE A 92 5.68 14.38 6.46
CA PHE A 92 6.73 15.31 6.05
C PHE A 92 6.23 16.28 4.98
N GLY A 93 5.48 15.76 4.00
CA GLY A 93 4.84 16.62 3.00
C GLY A 93 3.88 17.63 3.61
N TYR A 94 3.07 17.18 4.59
CA TYR A 94 2.10 18.04 5.25
C TYR A 94 2.73 19.14 6.13
N GLU A 95 3.74 18.79 6.92
CA GLU A 95 4.31 19.66 7.94
C GLU A 95 5.44 20.54 7.41
N TYR A 96 6.30 20.01 6.53
CA TYR A 96 7.52 20.69 6.11
C TYR A 96 7.51 21.15 4.65
N LEU A 97 6.59 20.66 3.82
CA LEU A 97 6.48 21.04 2.41
C LEU A 97 5.18 21.80 2.10
N ASP A 98 4.43 22.20 3.13
CA ASP A 98 3.14 22.92 3.04
C ASP A 98 2.10 22.23 2.15
N GLU A 99 2.21 20.92 1.95
CA GLU A 99 1.30 20.19 1.08
C GLU A 99 0.00 19.86 1.82
N ARG A 100 -1.13 20.17 1.17
CA ARG A 100 -2.45 19.91 1.73
C ARG A 100 -3.20 18.89 0.89
N PRO A 101 -3.74 17.82 1.50
CA PRO A 101 -4.57 16.87 0.79
C PRO A 101 -5.82 17.59 0.27
N THR A 102 -6.32 17.17 -0.89
CA THR A 102 -7.44 17.85 -1.57
C THR A 102 -8.52 16.85 -1.96
N LYS A 103 -9.75 17.35 -2.21
CA LYS A 103 -10.85 16.54 -2.75
C LYS A 103 -10.51 15.94 -4.13
N LYS A 104 -9.84 16.73 -5.00
CA LYS A 104 -9.36 16.24 -6.29
C LYS A 104 -8.35 15.10 -6.08
N GLY A 105 -7.44 15.27 -5.14
CA GLY A 105 -6.47 14.26 -4.74
C GLY A 105 -7.08 12.97 -4.20
N PHE A 106 -8.18 13.06 -3.46
CA PHE A 106 -8.92 11.90 -2.98
C PHE A 106 -9.44 11.05 -4.15
N ILE A 107 -10.10 11.69 -5.13
CA ILE A 107 -10.57 10.99 -6.34
C ILE A 107 -9.40 10.41 -7.13
N GLN A 108 -8.28 11.14 -7.23
CA GLN A 108 -7.06 10.65 -7.87
C GLN A 108 -6.48 9.41 -7.16
N SER A 109 -6.54 9.36 -5.82
CA SER A 109 -6.12 8.18 -5.05
C SER A 109 -7.02 6.99 -5.30
N ILE A 110 -8.34 7.17 -5.30
CA ILE A 110 -9.29 6.10 -5.64
C ILE A 110 -8.98 5.53 -7.03
N ILE A 111 -8.76 6.41 -8.03
CA ILE A 111 -8.39 5.96 -9.38
C ILE A 111 -7.07 5.19 -9.35
N ALA A 112 -6.06 5.69 -8.64
CA ALA A 112 -4.78 4.99 -8.49
C ALA A 112 -4.95 3.61 -7.83
N LEU A 113 -5.74 3.51 -6.77
CA LEU A 113 -6.07 2.26 -6.08
C LEU A 113 -6.75 1.27 -7.02
N LEU A 114 -7.76 1.70 -7.79
CA LEU A 114 -8.44 0.86 -8.77
C LEU A 114 -7.49 0.39 -9.88
N LEU A 115 -6.58 1.25 -10.33
CA LEU A 115 -5.54 0.87 -11.30
C LEU A 115 -4.56 -0.15 -10.73
N ILE A 116 -4.19 -0.04 -9.45
CA ILE A 116 -3.37 -1.05 -8.74
C ILE A 116 -4.11 -2.39 -8.67
N PHE A 117 -5.41 -2.37 -8.36
CA PHE A 117 -6.23 -3.59 -8.37
C PHE A 117 -6.35 -4.21 -9.76
N LEU A 118 -6.54 -3.39 -10.81
CA LEU A 118 -6.54 -3.87 -12.19
C LEU A 118 -5.20 -4.50 -12.57
N TYR A 119 -4.09 -3.85 -12.21
CA TYR A 119 -2.75 -4.41 -12.39
C TYR A 119 -2.62 -5.75 -11.67
N ALA A 120 -3.03 -5.83 -10.40
CA ALA A 120 -2.95 -7.06 -9.61
C ALA A 120 -3.84 -8.17 -10.18
N PHE A 121 -5.02 -7.84 -10.71
CA PHE A 121 -5.89 -8.78 -11.39
C PHE A 121 -5.21 -9.40 -12.62
N ILE A 122 -4.63 -8.57 -13.49
CA ILE A 122 -3.87 -9.03 -14.67
C ILE A 122 -2.66 -9.86 -14.22
N TYR A 123 -1.94 -9.41 -13.20
CA TYR A 123 -0.77 -10.11 -12.67
C TYR A 123 -1.14 -11.50 -12.13
N ASN A 124 -2.25 -11.61 -11.38
CA ASN A 124 -2.76 -12.88 -10.87
C ASN A 124 -3.22 -13.81 -11.99
N PHE A 125 -3.73 -13.28 -13.11
CA PHE A 125 -4.11 -14.08 -14.28
C PHE A 125 -2.89 -14.70 -14.96
N ILE A 126 -1.79 -13.93 -15.09
CA ILE A 126 -0.53 -14.40 -15.68
C ILE A 126 0.20 -15.36 -14.73
N PHE A 127 0.32 -15.00 -13.45
CA PHE A 127 1.04 -15.76 -12.44
C PHE A 127 0.06 -16.47 -11.51
N LYS A 128 -0.31 -17.70 -11.85
CA LYS A 128 -1.36 -18.46 -11.16
C LYS A 128 -1.07 -18.74 -9.68
N GLU A 129 0.19 -18.88 -9.29
CA GLU A 129 0.57 -19.20 -7.91
C GLU A 129 0.58 -17.99 -6.96
N ILE A 130 0.38 -16.78 -7.50
CA ILE A 130 0.46 -15.54 -6.71
C ILE A 130 -0.90 -15.08 -6.23
N ASN A 131 -0.90 -14.44 -5.06
CA ASN A 131 -2.04 -13.76 -4.47
C ASN A 131 -1.78 -12.24 -4.37
N ALA A 132 -1.65 -11.56 -5.51
CA ALA A 132 -1.41 -10.12 -5.58
C ALA A 132 -2.66 -9.38 -5.07
N MET A 133 -2.46 -8.36 -4.22
CA MET A 133 -3.54 -7.59 -3.57
C MET A 133 -4.61 -8.44 -2.87
N PHE A 134 -4.27 -9.68 -2.51
CA PHE A 134 -5.19 -10.66 -1.88
C PHE A 134 -6.38 -11.09 -2.73
N LEU A 135 -6.34 -10.99 -4.07
CA LEU A 135 -7.48 -11.30 -4.95
C LEU A 135 -7.75 -12.80 -5.19
N LYS A 136 -6.81 -13.69 -4.87
CA LYS A 136 -6.99 -15.15 -4.99
C LYS A 136 -7.34 -15.83 -3.67
N SER A 137 -6.93 -15.24 -2.55
CA SER A 137 -7.22 -15.78 -1.22
C SER A 137 -7.27 -14.68 -0.18
N HIS A 138 -8.09 -14.91 0.85
CA HIS A 138 -8.32 -13.97 1.93
C HIS A 138 -7.03 -13.52 2.61
N ILE A 139 -6.95 -12.22 2.92
CA ILE A 139 -5.80 -11.59 3.59
C ILE A 139 -5.49 -12.23 4.94
N ILE A 140 -6.53 -12.67 5.68
CA ILE A 140 -6.41 -13.34 6.96
C ILE A 140 -7.49 -14.43 7.12
N PRO A 141 -7.26 -15.47 7.94
CA PRO A 141 -8.23 -16.54 8.15
C PRO A 141 -9.59 -16.07 8.68
N GLN A 142 -9.62 -14.99 9.46
CA GLN A 142 -10.81 -14.46 10.14
C GLN A 142 -11.86 -13.94 9.17
N VAL A 143 -11.48 -13.54 7.95
CA VAL A 143 -12.41 -13.04 6.93
C VAL A 143 -12.83 -14.10 5.91
N LYS A 144 -12.43 -15.37 6.12
CA LYS A 144 -12.79 -16.50 5.25
C LYS A 144 -14.30 -16.75 5.13
N PHE A 145 -15.12 -16.23 6.04
CA PHE A 145 -16.57 -16.35 5.95
C PHE A 145 -17.17 -15.56 4.76
N ILE A 146 -16.42 -14.58 4.22
CA ILE A 146 -16.82 -13.82 3.03
C ILE A 146 -16.49 -14.65 1.80
N ASN A 147 -17.42 -15.52 1.42
CA ASN A 147 -17.37 -16.29 0.18
C ASN A 147 -18.60 -15.99 -0.67
N PRO A 148 -18.51 -16.12 -2.00
CA PRO A 148 -17.33 -16.51 -2.81
C PRO A 148 -16.25 -15.41 -2.94
N ILE A 149 -15.07 -15.74 -3.49
CA ILE A 149 -13.91 -14.82 -3.54
C ILE A 149 -14.21 -13.48 -4.24
N TRP A 150 -15.05 -13.47 -5.29
CA TRP A 150 -15.44 -12.23 -5.97
C TRP A 150 -16.22 -11.27 -5.05
N LEU A 151 -17.00 -11.81 -4.10
CA LEU A 151 -17.69 -11.00 -3.10
C LEU A 151 -16.69 -10.42 -2.11
N TYR A 152 -15.70 -11.22 -1.71
CA TYR A 152 -14.58 -10.74 -0.90
C TYR A 152 -13.82 -9.61 -1.59
N ASP A 153 -13.53 -9.70 -2.89
CA ASP A 153 -12.83 -8.65 -3.63
C ASP A 153 -13.63 -7.32 -3.61
N ILE A 154 -14.95 -7.38 -3.82
CA ILE A 154 -15.82 -6.21 -3.73
C ILE A 154 -15.77 -5.59 -2.33
N VAL A 155 -15.87 -6.43 -1.28
CA VAL A 155 -15.80 -5.96 0.11
C VAL A 155 -14.43 -5.36 0.43
N LEU A 156 -13.35 -5.98 -0.03
CA LEU A 156 -11.98 -5.52 0.17
C LEU A 156 -11.76 -4.14 -0.47
N ILE A 157 -12.10 -4.00 -1.76
CA ILE A 157 -11.96 -2.73 -2.50
C ILE A 157 -12.83 -1.65 -1.84
N SER A 158 -14.08 -1.96 -1.49
CA SER A 158 -14.99 -1.02 -0.83
C SER A 158 -14.45 -0.57 0.53
N THR A 159 -13.87 -1.49 1.30
CA THR A 159 -13.25 -1.18 2.60
C THR A 159 -12.05 -0.27 2.42
N MET A 160 -11.18 -0.52 1.44
CA MET A 160 -10.03 0.35 1.17
C MET A 160 -10.45 1.76 0.73
N ILE A 161 -11.45 1.88 -0.15
CA ILE A 161 -12.02 3.18 -0.54
C ILE A 161 -12.64 3.89 0.67
N PHE A 162 -13.33 3.14 1.55
CA PHE A 162 -13.88 3.68 2.78
C PHE A 162 -12.78 4.22 3.71
N LEU A 163 -11.64 3.52 3.82
CA LEU A 163 -10.50 3.99 4.60
C LEU A 163 -9.88 5.28 4.01
N GLU A 164 -9.75 5.38 2.68
CA GLU A 164 -9.36 6.64 2.04
C GLU A 164 -10.36 7.77 2.34
N PHE A 165 -11.66 7.45 2.36
CA PHE A 165 -12.71 8.41 2.69
C PHE A 165 -12.60 8.90 4.15
N LEU A 166 -12.25 8.01 5.10
CA LEU A 166 -11.98 8.43 6.48
C LEU A 166 -10.82 9.43 6.57
N LEU A 167 -9.76 9.22 5.77
CA LEU A 167 -8.64 10.17 5.67
C LEU A 167 -9.02 11.50 4.98
N TYR A 168 -10.07 11.48 4.16
CA TYR A 168 -10.65 12.68 3.54
C TYR A 168 -11.55 13.49 4.49
N LEU A 169 -12.15 12.90 5.53
CA LEU A 169 -13.06 13.61 6.44
C LEU A 169 -12.46 14.88 7.08
N PRO A 170 -11.20 14.89 7.59
CA PRO A 170 -10.58 16.10 8.12
C PRO A 170 -10.39 17.19 7.07
N VAL A 171 -10.17 16.80 5.82
CA VAL A 171 -10.01 17.71 4.68
C VAL A 171 -11.35 18.36 4.33
N MET A 172 -12.44 17.61 4.37
CA MET A 172 -13.78 18.11 4.10
C MET A 172 -14.25 19.13 5.15
N LYS A 173 -13.86 18.94 6.42
CA LYS A 173 -14.19 19.87 7.52
C LYS A 173 -13.42 21.19 7.43
N ARG A 174 -12.28 21.21 6.74
CA ARG A 174 -11.51 22.41 6.44
C ARG A 174 -12.10 23.12 5.23
N LYS A 175 -13.30 23.66 5.38
CA LYS A 175 -13.77 24.73 4.49
C LYS A 175 -13.00 25.99 4.88
N VAL A 176 -11.98 26.33 4.10
CA VAL A 176 -11.59 27.74 3.90
C VAL A 176 -12.61 28.34 2.95
#